data_AF-A0A8J7J3C9-F1
#
_entry.id   AF-A0A8J7J3C9-F1
#
_cell.length_a   1.000
_cell.length_b   1.000
_cell.length_c   1.000
_cell.angle_alpha   90.00
_cell.angle_beta   90.00
_cell.angle_gamma   90.00
#
_symmetry.space_group_name_H-M   'P 1'
#
loop_
_entity.id
_entity.type
_entity.pdbx_description
1 polymer ?
#
loop_
_entity_poly.entity_id
_entity_poly.type
_entity_poly.pdbx_seq_one_letter_code
_entity_poly.pdbx_strand_id
1 'polypeptide(L)'
;MALQGCIYQIREEEALLAIRAAGSFAALWRNTASSIGIGTSPGTAETLVRISHADLFHLKDEAVFEEIERILVNRLNEIETFADGKGYGDFAIANDSSSDFLFTDMFRRAWTLIESWKAFKCARQRIVDRRHASRIVAM
;
A
#
# COMPACT_ATOMS: atom_id res chain seq x y z
N MET A 1 21.52 -37.01 16.32
CA MET A 1 20.16 -36.47 16.12
C MET A 1 20.11 -35.06 16.67
N ALA A 2 20.23 -34.07 15.81
CA ALA A 2 19.95 -32.68 16.16
C ALA A 2 18.82 -32.23 15.21
N LEU A 3 17.60 -32.13 15.75
CA LEU A 3 16.51 -31.41 15.10
C LEU A 3 16.86 -29.93 15.20
N GLN A 4 17.63 -29.46 14.22
CA GLN A 4 17.96 -28.06 14.05
C GLN A 4 16.68 -27.37 13.62
N GLY A 5 16.00 -26.76 14.60
CA GLY A 5 14.73 -26.09 14.44
C GLY A 5 14.79 -25.10 13.28
N CYS A 6 14.10 -25.44 12.20
CA CYS A 6 13.81 -24.53 11.11
C CYS A 6 12.83 -23.46 11.60
N ILE A 7 13.32 -22.52 12.40
CA ILE A 7 12.66 -21.23 12.58
C ILE A 7 12.98 -20.46 11.31
N TYR A 8 12.13 -20.64 10.30
CA TYR A 8 12.17 -19.92 9.04
C TYR A 8 11.84 -18.43 9.30
N GLN A 9 12.85 -17.67 9.73
CA GLN A 9 12.73 -16.25 10.04
C GLN A 9 12.34 -15.48 8.78
N ILE A 10 11.31 -14.63 8.90
CA ILE A 10 11.17 -13.47 8.00
C ILE A 10 12.51 -12.73 8.06
N ARG A 11 13.11 -12.42 6.91
CA ARG A 11 14.36 -11.67 6.93
C ARG A 11 14.08 -10.31 7.57
N GLU A 12 14.87 -9.93 8.55
CA GLU A 12 14.71 -8.66 9.26
C GLU A 12 14.58 -7.47 8.29
N GLU A 13 15.33 -7.52 7.19
CA GLU A 13 15.26 -6.57 6.08
C GLU A 13 13.86 -6.44 5.45
N GLU A 14 13.14 -7.55 5.24
CA GLU A 14 11.79 -7.54 4.65
C GLU A 14 10.78 -6.91 5.62
N ALA A 15 10.89 -7.23 6.91
CA ALA A 15 10.07 -6.61 7.95
C ALA A 15 10.34 -5.10 8.04
N LEU A 16 11.61 -4.69 8.04
CA LEU A 16 12.00 -3.28 8.05
C LEU A 16 11.51 -2.54 6.80
N LEU A 17 11.57 -3.15 5.62
CA LEU A 17 11.03 -2.57 4.39
C LEU A 17 9.53 -2.33 4.48
N ALA A 18 8.76 -3.31 4.97
CA ALA A 18 7.31 -3.16 5.13
C ALA A 18 6.95 -2.07 6.16
N ILE A 19 7.67 -2.00 7.28
CA ILE A 19 7.48 -0.97 8.31
C ILE A 19 7.77 0.43 7.73
N ARG A 20 8.87 0.58 6.99
CA ARG A 20 9.24 1.86 6.36
C ARG A 20 8.22 2.27 5.30
N ALA A 21 7.76 1.34 4.46
CA ALA A 21 6.75 1.61 3.44
C ALA A 21 5.41 2.02 4.08
N ALA A 22 4.99 1.33 5.15
CA ALA A 22 3.78 1.65 5.91
C ALA A 22 3.85 3.04 6.56
N GLY A 23 4.96 3.35 7.24
CA GLY A 23 5.17 4.66 7.86
C GLY A 23 5.20 5.78 6.83
N SER A 24 5.86 5.57 5.69
CA SER A 24 5.92 6.53 4.59
C SER A 24 4.54 6.78 3.99
N PHE A 25 3.77 5.71 3.72
CA PHE A 25 2.40 5.82 3.22
C PHE A 25 1.49 6.56 4.21
N ALA A 26 1.53 6.21 5.50
CA ALA A 26 0.69 6.84 6.51
C ALA A 26 1.01 8.34 6.68
N ALA A 27 2.29 8.71 6.64
CA ALA A 27 2.71 10.11 6.67
C ALA A 27 2.26 10.86 5.41
N LEU A 28 2.45 10.26 4.23
CA LEU A 28 2.05 10.85 2.96
C LEU A 28 0.54 11.05 2.88
N TRP A 29 -0.26 10.08 3.34
CA TRP A 29 -1.72 10.19 3.41
C TRP A 29 -2.13 11.40 4.24
N ARG A 30 -1.62 11.52 5.48
CA ARG A 30 -1.98 12.63 6.39
C ARG A 30 -1.68 13.99 5.79
N ASN A 31 -0.59 14.11 5.03
CA ASN A 31 -0.17 15.37 4.44
C ASN A 31 -0.87 15.69 3.11
N THR A 32 -1.35 14.66 2.40
CA THR A 32 -1.76 14.81 1.00
C THR A 32 -3.26 14.63 0.78
N ALA A 33 -3.90 13.71 1.51
CA ALA A 33 -5.28 13.26 1.24
C ALA A 33 -6.27 14.43 1.15
N SER A 34 -6.29 15.33 2.13
CA SER A 34 -7.19 16.49 2.13
C SER A 34 -6.90 17.45 0.97
N SER A 35 -5.63 17.66 0.62
CA SER A 35 -5.22 18.57 -0.46
C SER A 35 -5.64 18.07 -1.86
N ILE A 36 -5.84 16.76 -1.99
CA ILE A 36 -6.36 16.14 -3.21
C ILE A 36 -7.85 15.81 -3.09
N GLY A 37 -8.57 16.29 -2.07
CA GLY A 37 -10.02 16.12 -1.94
C GLY A 37 -10.48 14.77 -1.38
N ILE A 38 -9.57 13.97 -0.79
CA ILE A 38 -9.90 12.71 -0.12
C ILE A 38 -10.22 12.99 1.35
N GLY A 39 -11.44 12.63 1.76
CA GLY A 39 -11.83 12.57 3.18
C GLY A 39 -11.21 11.36 3.88
N THR A 40 -10.85 11.50 5.16
CA THR A 40 -10.37 10.37 5.97
C THR A 40 -11.46 9.94 6.93
N SER A 41 -11.96 8.70 6.77
CA SER A 41 -12.93 8.13 7.70
C SER A 41 -12.24 7.81 9.05
N PRO A 42 -12.99 7.71 10.17
CA PRO A 42 -12.41 7.30 11.45
C PRO A 42 -11.69 5.94 11.38
N GLY A 43 -12.26 4.98 10.65
CA GLY A 43 -11.65 3.66 10.44
C GLY A 43 -10.31 3.76 9.70
N THR A 44 -10.25 4.54 8.62
CA THR A 44 -9.01 4.84 7.91
C THR A 44 -7.98 5.50 8.83
N ALA A 45 -8.38 6.50 9.61
CA ALA A 45 -7.48 7.20 10.53
C ALA A 45 -6.86 6.24 11.55
N GLU A 46 -7.66 5.38 12.16
CA GLU A 46 -7.16 4.37 13.12
C GLU A 46 -6.20 3.36 12.48
N THR A 47 -6.53 2.86 11.28
CA THR A 47 -5.64 1.96 10.53
C THR A 47 -4.31 2.63 10.19
N LEU A 48 -4.33 3.90 9.76
CA LEU A 48 -3.11 4.66 9.47
C LEU A 48 -2.24 4.89 10.71
N VAL A 49 -2.86 5.04 11.89
CA VAL A 49 -2.13 5.08 13.17
C VAL A 49 -1.48 3.73 13.45
N ARG A 50 -2.22 2.62 13.36
CA ARG A 50 -1.69 1.26 13.59
C ARG A 50 -0.49 0.95 12.69
N ILE A 51 -0.63 1.11 11.37
CA ILE A 51 0.45 0.78 10.45
C ILE A 51 1.68 1.69 10.63
N SER A 52 1.49 2.92 11.11
CA SER A 52 2.61 3.82 11.45
C SER A 52 3.38 3.40 12.71
N HIS A 53 2.77 2.56 13.56
CA HIS A 53 3.39 1.93 14.73
C HIS A 53 3.80 0.47 14.45
N ALA A 54 4.00 0.12 13.17
CA ALA A 54 4.41 -1.21 12.71
C ALA A 54 3.40 -2.34 12.95
N ASP A 55 2.14 -2.05 13.29
CA ASP A 55 1.07 -3.05 13.32
C ASP A 55 0.47 -3.21 11.92
N LEU A 56 1.08 -4.08 11.12
CA LEU A 56 0.76 -4.25 9.68
C LEU A 56 -0.26 -5.36 9.38
N PHE A 57 -0.58 -6.21 10.36
CA PHE A 57 -1.35 -7.45 10.15
C PHE A 57 -2.59 -7.54 11.05
N HIS A 58 -3.08 -6.40 11.52
CA HIS A 58 -4.28 -6.33 12.33
C HIS A 58 -5.52 -6.75 11.52
N LEU A 59 -6.31 -7.70 12.04
CA LEU A 59 -7.40 -8.34 11.29
C LEU A 59 -8.48 -7.38 10.79
N LYS A 60 -8.71 -6.28 11.51
CA LYS A 60 -9.72 -5.28 11.13
C LYS A 60 -9.30 -4.38 9.96
N ASP A 61 -8.02 -4.43 9.56
CA ASP A 61 -7.48 -3.49 8.57
C ASP A 61 -7.69 -3.94 7.12
N GLU A 62 -8.00 -5.21 6.86
CA GLU A 62 -8.13 -5.71 5.47
C GLU A 62 -9.26 -5.00 4.70
N ALA A 63 -10.44 -4.87 5.29
CA ALA A 63 -11.55 -4.13 4.66
C ALA A 63 -11.22 -2.62 4.49
N VAL A 64 -10.44 -2.05 5.42
CA VAL A 64 -10.01 -0.65 5.34
C VAL A 64 -8.96 -0.48 4.23
N PHE A 65 -8.09 -1.46 4.01
CA PHE A 65 -7.13 -1.48 2.92
C PHE A 65 -7.81 -1.51 1.55
N GLU A 66 -8.85 -2.33 1.39
CA GLU A 66 -9.69 -2.34 0.18
C GLU A 66 -10.38 -0.98 -0.04
N GLU A 67 -10.89 -0.37 1.04
CA GLU A 67 -11.50 0.95 0.98
C GLU A 67 -10.50 2.04 0.57
N ILE A 68 -9.31 2.07 1.16
CA ILE A 68 -8.22 3.00 0.83
C ILE A 68 -7.87 2.89 -0.66
N GLU A 69 -7.67 1.68 -1.17
CA GLU A 69 -7.35 1.45 -2.58
C GLU A 69 -8.44 2.00 -3.49
N ARG A 70 -9.69 1.64 -3.22
CA ARG A 70 -10.85 2.09 -4.01
C ARG A 70 -10.94 3.61 -4.04
N ILE A 71 -10.73 4.28 -2.90
CA ILE A 71 -10.74 5.75 -2.80
C ILE A 71 -9.63 6.36 -3.65
N LEU A 72 -8.40 5.82 -3.59
CA LEU A 72 -7.27 6.31 -4.38
C LEU A 72 -7.50 6.13 -5.88
N VAL A 73 -7.97 4.95 -6.30
CA VAL A 73 -8.29 4.64 -7.70
C VAL A 73 -9.36 5.57 -8.23
N ASN A 74 -10.50 5.68 -7.53
CA ASN A 74 -11.59 6.56 -7.93
C ASN A 74 -11.11 8.01 -8.03
N ARG A 75 -10.29 8.46 -7.06
CA ARG A 75 -9.83 9.83 -7.08
C ARG A 75 -8.89 10.12 -8.25
N LEU A 76 -8.01 9.19 -8.61
CA LEU A 76 -7.17 9.34 -9.80
C LEU A 76 -7.99 9.32 -11.09
N ASN A 77 -9.01 8.45 -11.18
CA ASN A 77 -9.94 8.40 -12.31
C ASN A 77 -10.73 9.71 -12.48
N GLU A 78 -11.05 10.41 -11.39
CA GLU A 78 -11.71 11.72 -11.43
C GLU A 78 -10.77 12.85 -11.90
N ILE A 79 -9.48 12.74 -11.58
CA ILE A 79 -8.48 13.77 -11.93
C ILE A 79 -8.03 13.62 -13.38
N GLU A 80 -7.79 12.39 -13.83
CA GLU A 80 -7.24 12.10 -15.15
C GLU A 80 -7.92 10.88 -15.79
N THR A 81 -8.32 11.04 -17.05
CA THR A 81 -8.88 9.96 -17.87
C THR A 81 -8.15 9.91 -19.21
N PHE A 82 -7.97 8.71 -19.74
CA PHE A 82 -7.39 8.52 -21.06
C PHE A 82 -8.34 8.99 -22.17
N ALA A 83 -7.81 9.19 -23.38
CA ALA A 83 -8.60 9.63 -24.54
C ALA A 83 -9.74 8.67 -24.92
N ASP A 84 -9.66 7.39 -24.53
CA ASP A 84 -10.71 6.39 -24.73
C ASP A 84 -11.74 6.35 -23.57
N GLY A 85 -11.65 7.28 -22.62
CA GLY A 85 -12.56 7.42 -21.48
C GLY A 85 -12.27 6.50 -20.30
N LYS A 86 -11.18 5.70 -20.35
CA LYS A 86 -10.77 4.87 -19.21
C LYS A 86 -10.12 5.72 -18.12
N GLY A 87 -10.33 5.34 -16.87
CA GLY A 87 -9.74 6.01 -15.73
C GLY A 87 -8.25 5.70 -15.55
N TYR A 88 -7.46 6.72 -15.20
CA TYR A 88 -6.03 6.55 -14.96
C TYR A 88 -5.71 5.71 -13.70
N GLY A 89 -6.49 5.85 -12.64
CA GLY A 89 -6.32 5.09 -11.39
C GLY A 89 -6.40 3.57 -11.60
N ASP A 90 -7.31 3.09 -12.45
CA ASP A 90 -7.40 1.67 -12.80
C ASP A 90 -6.15 1.18 -13.53
N PHE A 91 -5.58 2.02 -14.40
CA PHE A 91 -4.31 1.73 -15.06
C PHE A 91 -3.15 1.72 -14.05
N ALA A 92 -3.08 2.72 -13.17
CA ALA A 92 -1.99 2.91 -12.22
C ALA A 92 -1.93 1.79 -11.16
N ILE A 93 -3.07 1.22 -10.77
CA ILE A 93 -3.06 0.09 -9.84
C ILE A 93 -2.57 -1.21 -10.50
N ALA A 94 -2.87 -1.39 -11.79
CA ALA A 94 -2.52 -2.60 -12.55
C ALA A 94 -1.10 -2.57 -13.12
N ASN A 95 -0.53 -1.39 -13.37
CA ASN A 95 0.74 -1.23 -14.06
C ASN A 95 1.76 -0.46 -13.21
N ASP A 96 3.05 -0.61 -13.51
CA ASP A 96 4.06 0.31 -13.00
C ASP A 96 3.91 1.66 -13.70
N SER A 97 3.46 2.67 -12.95
CA SER A 97 3.24 4.02 -13.46
C SER A 97 4.31 5.01 -13.00
N SER A 98 5.43 4.51 -12.44
CA SER A 98 6.50 5.30 -11.82
C SER A 98 7.19 6.29 -12.77
N SER A 99 7.08 6.07 -14.09
CA SER A 99 7.74 6.85 -15.14
C SER A 99 6.79 7.76 -15.94
N ASP A 100 5.52 7.85 -15.55
CA ASP A 100 4.52 8.61 -16.28
C ASP A 100 4.73 10.14 -16.18
N PHE A 101 4.38 10.84 -17.25
CA PHE A 101 4.42 12.30 -17.27
C PHE A 101 3.27 12.87 -16.44
N LEU A 102 3.61 13.55 -15.34
CA LEU A 102 2.64 14.11 -14.40
C LEU A 102 2.34 15.58 -14.76
N PHE A 103 1.18 15.82 -15.38
CA PHE A 103 0.82 17.10 -15.99
C PHE A 103 0.42 18.20 -14.99
N THR A 104 -0.10 17.83 -13.81
CA THR A 104 -0.54 18.80 -12.78
C THR A 104 0.00 18.45 -11.39
N ASP A 105 0.12 19.45 -10.50
CA ASP A 105 0.53 19.22 -9.11
C ASP A 105 -0.47 18.36 -8.34
N MET A 106 -1.77 18.58 -8.57
CA MET A 106 -2.83 17.75 -7.97
C MET A 106 -2.73 16.29 -8.41
N PHE A 107 -2.53 16.04 -9.71
CA PHE A 107 -2.34 14.69 -10.23
C PHE A 107 -1.08 14.05 -9.67
N ARG A 108 0.04 14.80 -9.63
CA ARG A 108 1.30 14.33 -9.04
C ARG A 108 1.15 13.91 -7.58
N ARG A 109 0.41 14.67 -6.78
CA ARG A 109 0.14 14.35 -5.38
C ARG A 109 -0.71 13.07 -5.23
N ALA A 110 -1.79 12.95 -6.00
CA ALA A 110 -2.63 11.76 -6.00
C ALA A 110 -1.85 10.51 -6.46
N TRP A 111 -1.04 10.67 -7.51
CA TRP A 111 -0.17 9.63 -8.04
C TRP A 111 0.90 9.18 -7.02
N THR A 112 1.54 10.14 -6.34
CA THR A 112 2.54 9.81 -5.32
C THR A 112 1.90 8.98 -4.20
N LEU A 113 0.65 9.28 -3.85
CA LEU A 113 -0.09 8.56 -2.83
C LEU A 113 -0.44 7.12 -3.26
N ILE A 114 -0.85 6.90 -4.52
CA ILE A 114 -1.12 5.53 -5.02
C ILE A 114 0.16 4.70 -5.17
N GLU A 115 1.28 5.30 -5.59
CA GLU A 115 2.56 4.58 -5.70
C GLU A 115 3.10 4.23 -4.31
N SER A 116 2.98 5.14 -3.33
CA SER A 116 3.32 4.81 -1.94
C SER A 116 2.42 3.72 -1.36
N TRP A 117 1.14 3.68 -1.74
CA TRP A 117 0.20 2.62 -1.37
C TRP A 117 0.61 1.27 -1.96
N LYS A 118 0.94 1.22 -3.25
CA LYS A 118 1.43 0.02 -3.94
C LYS A 118 2.71 -0.52 -3.31
N ALA A 119 3.66 0.35 -2.99
CA ALA A 119 4.89 -0.01 -2.31
C ALA A 119 4.62 -0.67 -0.95
N PHE A 120 3.70 -0.12 -0.16
CA PHE A 120 3.26 -0.72 1.10
C PHE A 120 2.61 -2.10 0.90
N LYS A 121 1.61 -2.21 0.01
CA LYS A 121 0.96 -3.51 -0.27
C LYS A 121 1.96 -4.57 -0.73
N CYS A 122 2.87 -4.22 -1.64
CA CYS A 122 3.89 -5.13 -2.14
C CYS A 122 4.83 -5.62 -1.02
N ALA A 123 5.33 -4.70 -0.18
CA ALA A 123 6.20 -5.06 0.94
C ALA A 123 5.49 -5.94 1.97
N ARG A 124 4.21 -5.65 2.27
CA ARG A 124 3.36 -6.45 3.14
C ARG A 124 3.14 -7.86 2.56
N GLN A 125 2.80 -7.95 1.27
CA GLN A 125 2.53 -9.22 0.59
C GLN A 125 3.77 -10.12 0.57
N ARG A 126 4.98 -9.56 0.38
CA ARG A 126 6.23 -10.35 0.44
C ARG A 126 6.39 -11.10 1.77
N ILE A 127 6.02 -10.49 2.88
CA ILE A 127 6.06 -11.15 4.21
C ILE A 127 5.05 -12.29 4.27
N VAL A 128 3.84 -12.09 3.73
CA VAL A 128 2.79 -13.12 3.66
C VAL A 128 3.23 -14.28 2.79
N ASP A 129 3.73 -14.00 1.58
CA ASP A 129 4.22 -14.99 0.64
C ASP A 129 5.37 -15.79 1.23
N ARG A 130 6.29 -15.13 1.95
CA ARG A 130 7.39 -15.82 2.64
C ARG A 130 6.88 -16.79 3.70
N ARG A 131 5.90 -16.37 4.52
CA ARG A 131 5.24 -17.25 5.50
C ARG A 131 4.58 -18.45 4.83
N HIS A 132 3.91 -18.25 3.69
CA HIS A 132 3.29 -19.35 2.95
C HIS A 132 4.33 -20.28 2.33
N ALA A 133 5.36 -19.75 1.68
CA ALA A 133 6.45 -20.52 1.10
C ALA A 133 7.17 -21.37 2.15
N SER A 134 7.41 -20.82 3.34
CA SER A 134 8.01 -21.57 4.46
C SER A 134 7.14 -22.73 4.93
N ARG A 135 5.81 -22.63 4.86
CA ARG A 135 4.91 -23.75 5.17
C ARG A 135 4.99 -24.84 4.12
N ILE A 136 5.05 -24.48 2.84
CA ILE A 136 5.15 -25.43 1.73
C ILE A 136 6.47 -26.21 1.79
N VAL A 137 7.60 -25.53 2.06
CA VAL A 137 8.92 -26.17 2.12
C VAL A 137 9.08 -27.06 3.37
N ALA A 138 8.34 -26.77 4.44
CA ALA A 138 8.37 -27.58 5.67
C ALA A 138 7.49 -28.83 5.60
N MET A 139 6.67 -28.98 4.54
CA MET A 139 5.88 -30.18 4.23
C MET A 139 6.71 -31.17 3.42
#